data_AF-A0A520CQZ7-F1
#
_entry.id   AF-A0A520CQZ7-F1
#
_cell.length_a   1.000
_cell.length_b   1.000
_cell.length_c   1.000
_cell.angle_alpha   90.00
_cell.angle_beta   90.00
_cell.angle_gamma   90.00
#
_symmetry.space_group_name_H-M   'P 1'
#
loop_
_entity.id
_entity.type
_entity.pdbx_description
1 polymer ?
#
loop_
_entity_poly.entity_id
_entity_poly.type
_entity_poly.pdbx_seq_one_letter_code
_entity_poly.pdbx_strand_id
1 'polypeptide(L)'
;MVVVVILFFIICPIVGYFFYKQLRQKAKPATIVGEFVFIGLFIIAAASFCLGWLFNADDYYAAIDPVDGGYTPFASKHLPTLIVFFLLAFFGLFKLWLKGRSLPPLLFSLCVVFVIMGIPISLAVIFQTGHNTEQRDETFLFAALPFFYIVTSITVLFKIVSAEAVAASSKTYRNKFLNYLNQKLTKTETQPLWIFLMLVPVFVIVVAILMLFGQDANSITKVFTETTTWNFSQKTHPPFLDHKGHYLCTVAVCGTPNVVKPLRLGKRHGHEIIVNRQLLIANAFEELIQEKWPKLHQIIRAFYDRYGYPLSKKINTAKGSNFVYRIMKPLEYTFLIVLYLCCIKPEEKIAKQYT
;
A
#
# COMPACT_ATOMS: atom_id res chain seq x y z
N MET A 1 13.38 19.22 -23.46
CA MET A 1 13.25 18.26 -22.34
C MET A 1 13.32 16.81 -22.79
N VAL A 2 12.52 16.35 -23.75
CA VAL A 2 12.46 14.93 -24.17
C VAL A 2 13.82 14.34 -24.58
N VAL A 3 14.61 15.06 -25.39
CA VAL A 3 15.94 14.60 -25.83
C VAL A 3 16.93 14.46 -24.66
N VAL A 4 16.86 15.36 -23.68
CA VAL A 4 17.72 15.33 -22.48
C VAL A 4 17.36 14.15 -21.59
N VAL A 5 16.07 13.85 -21.45
CA VAL A 5 15.59 12.67 -20.70
C VAL A 5 16.03 11.38 -21.38
N ILE A 6 15.89 11.27 -22.70
CA ILE A 6 16.33 10.10 -23.47
C ILE A 6 17.84 9.90 -23.36
N LEU A 7 18.63 10.97 -23.51
CA LEU A 7 20.09 10.93 -23.34
C LEU A 7 20.48 10.49 -21.93
N PHE A 8 19.76 10.94 -20.89
CA PHE A 8 20.02 10.54 -19.51
C PHE A 8 19.80 9.02 -19.31
N PHE A 9 18.69 8.47 -19.83
CA PHE A 9 18.39 7.04 -19.74
C PHE A 9 19.34 6.16 -20.55
N ILE A 10 20.04 6.70 -21.55
CA ILE A 10 21.04 5.95 -22.34
C ILE A 10 22.45 6.10 -21.74
N ILE A 11 22.84 7.30 -21.33
CA ILE A 11 24.19 7.60 -20.83
C ILE A 11 24.39 6.99 -19.43
N CYS A 12 23.38 7.06 -18.55
CA CYS A 12 23.53 6.59 -17.17
C CYS A 12 23.84 5.08 -17.06
N PRO A 13 23.17 4.18 -17.82
CA PRO A 13 23.55 2.76 -17.86
C PRO A 13 24.93 2.52 -18.47
N ILE A 14 25.31 3.26 -19.51
CA ILE A 14 26.62 3.10 -20.15
C ILE A 14 27.75 3.49 -19.18
N VAL A 15 27.64 4.66 -18.54
CA VAL A 15 28.61 5.11 -17.53
C VAL A 15 28.62 4.17 -16.32
N GLY A 16 27.44 3.72 -15.88
CA GLY A 16 27.30 2.73 -14.80
C GLY A 16 28.00 1.41 -15.12
N TYR A 17 27.92 0.93 -16.36
CA TYR A 17 28.61 -0.29 -16.79
C TYR A 17 30.12 -0.14 -16.73
N PHE A 18 30.67 0.98 -17.23
CA PHE A 18 32.11 1.23 -17.16
C PHE A 18 32.62 1.33 -15.72
N PHE A 19 31.87 2.00 -14.83
CA PHE A 19 32.18 2.06 -13.41
C PHE A 19 32.13 0.69 -12.73
N TYR A 20 31.08 -0.11 -13.02
CA TYR A 20 30.93 -1.46 -12.49
C TYR A 20 32.04 -2.40 -12.97
N LYS A 21 32.43 -2.31 -14.25
CA LYS A 21 33.57 -3.03 -14.82
C LYS A 21 34.87 -2.69 -14.09
N GLN A 22 35.05 -1.44 -13.68
CA GLN A 22 36.23 -0.99 -12.93
C GLN A 22 36.25 -1.48 -11.47
N LEU A 23 35.08 -1.77 -10.88
CA LEU A 23 34.96 -2.40 -9.55
C LEU A 23 35.23 -3.91 -9.59
N ARG A 24 34.93 -4.59 -10.70
CA ARG A 24 35.04 -6.06 -10.87
C ARG A 24 36.20 -6.48 -11.79
N GLN A 25 37.36 -5.86 -11.64
CA GLN A 25 38.55 -6.09 -12.51
C GLN A 25 39.01 -7.56 -12.59
N LYS A 26 38.71 -8.38 -11.56
CA LYS A 26 39.13 -9.79 -11.50
C LYS A 26 38.09 -10.77 -12.09
N ALA A 27 36.94 -10.30 -12.57
CA ALA A 27 35.86 -11.15 -13.08
C ALA A 27 35.92 -11.31 -14.61
N LYS A 28 35.42 -12.43 -15.12
CA LYS A 28 35.31 -12.68 -16.56
C LYS A 28 34.32 -11.69 -17.21
N PRO A 29 34.56 -11.23 -18.46
CA PRO A 29 33.71 -10.23 -19.11
C PRO A 29 32.24 -10.66 -19.25
N ALA A 30 31.97 -11.93 -19.57
CA ALA A 30 30.60 -12.46 -19.64
C ALA A 30 29.86 -12.39 -18.29
N THR A 31 30.58 -12.61 -17.17
CA THR A 31 30.01 -12.51 -15.82
C THR A 31 29.73 -11.05 -15.45
N ILE A 32 30.59 -10.12 -15.85
CA ILE A 32 30.39 -8.68 -15.61
C ILE A 32 29.14 -8.19 -16.34
N VAL A 33 28.97 -8.55 -17.61
CA VAL A 33 27.78 -8.18 -18.41
C VAL A 33 26.52 -8.77 -17.79
N GLY A 34 26.53 -10.07 -17.43
CA GLY A 34 25.38 -10.73 -16.80
C GLY A 34 24.98 -10.08 -15.47
N GLU A 35 25.95 -9.79 -14.59
CA GLU A 35 25.70 -9.11 -13.32
C GLU A 35 25.18 -7.68 -13.51
N PHE A 36 25.71 -6.95 -14.49
CA PHE A 36 25.24 -5.59 -14.77
C PHE A 36 23.80 -5.56 -15.27
N VAL A 37 23.45 -6.44 -16.22
CA VAL A 37 22.07 -6.60 -16.69
C VAL A 37 21.16 -6.99 -15.54
N PHE A 38 21.61 -7.92 -14.68
CA PHE A 38 20.85 -8.36 -13.51
C PHE A 38 20.59 -7.21 -12.51
N ILE A 39 21.60 -6.40 -12.20
CA ILE A 39 21.47 -5.21 -11.35
C ILE A 39 20.52 -4.20 -11.99
N GLY A 40 20.60 -3.99 -13.30
CA GLY A 40 19.69 -3.13 -14.04
C GLY A 40 18.23 -3.59 -13.91
N LEU A 41 17.96 -4.88 -14.10
CA LEU A 41 16.62 -5.46 -13.90
C LEU A 41 16.12 -5.29 -12.46
N PHE A 42 17.01 -5.46 -11.47
CA PHE A 42 16.67 -5.26 -10.07
C PHE A 42 16.30 -3.80 -9.76
N ILE A 43 17.02 -2.83 -10.34
CA ILE A 43 16.71 -1.39 -10.22
C ILE A 43 15.38 -1.08 -10.89
N ILE A 44 15.11 -1.64 -12.08
CA ILE A 44 13.82 -1.48 -12.78
C ILE A 44 12.69 -2.05 -11.93
N ALA A 45 12.88 -3.22 -11.32
CA ALA A 45 11.91 -3.83 -10.43
C ALA A 45 11.66 -2.98 -9.16
N ALA A 46 12.70 -2.35 -8.61
CA ALA A 46 12.56 -1.41 -7.50
C ALA A 46 11.79 -0.15 -7.94
N ALA A 47 12.09 0.38 -9.12
CA ALA A 47 11.38 1.52 -9.69
C ALA A 47 9.91 1.21 -9.97
N SER A 48 9.59 0.02 -10.48
CA SER A 48 8.20 -0.43 -10.68
C SER A 48 7.47 -0.54 -9.34
N PHE A 49 8.12 -1.07 -8.32
CA PHE A 49 7.56 -1.14 -6.96
C PHE A 49 7.22 0.26 -6.41
N CYS A 50 8.13 1.22 -6.58
CA CYS A 50 7.89 2.62 -6.21
C CYS A 50 6.77 3.26 -7.05
N LEU A 51 6.71 2.95 -8.35
CA LEU A 51 5.66 3.44 -9.24
C LEU A 51 4.28 2.96 -8.79
N GLY A 52 4.15 1.69 -8.39
CA GLY A 52 2.89 1.15 -7.85
C GLY A 52 2.37 1.95 -6.65
N TRP A 53 3.28 2.49 -5.83
CA TRP A 53 2.94 3.32 -4.68
C TRP A 53 2.35 4.69 -5.04
N LEU A 54 2.69 5.23 -6.22
CA LEU A 54 2.12 6.50 -6.70
C LEU A 54 0.62 6.38 -6.97
N PHE A 55 0.17 5.18 -7.36
CA PHE A 55 -1.23 4.92 -7.69
C PHE A 55 -2.03 4.36 -6.50
N ASN A 56 -1.36 3.91 -5.44
CA ASN A 56 -1.97 3.23 -4.29
C ASN A 56 -1.42 3.80 -2.97
N ALA A 57 -1.77 5.04 -2.66
CA ALA A 57 -1.19 5.79 -1.55
C ALA A 57 -2.12 5.96 -0.34
N ASP A 58 -3.43 5.80 -0.53
CA ASP A 58 -4.42 6.17 0.48
C ASP A 58 -4.69 5.02 1.47
N ASP A 59 -4.79 5.35 2.76
CA ASP A 59 -5.16 4.37 3.78
C ASP A 59 -6.66 4.04 3.74
N TYR A 60 -7.03 2.89 4.30
CA TYR A 60 -8.41 2.38 4.30
C TYR A 60 -9.46 3.31 4.91
N TYR A 61 -9.07 4.27 5.74
CA TYR A 61 -9.99 5.21 6.39
C TYR A 61 -10.23 6.49 5.57
N ALA A 62 -9.49 6.69 4.48
CA ALA A 62 -9.71 7.80 3.55
C ALA A 62 -10.82 7.44 2.56
N ALA A 63 -11.67 8.40 2.22
CA ALA A 63 -12.59 8.24 1.10
C ALA A 63 -11.86 8.65 -0.18
N ILE A 64 -11.72 7.71 -1.12
CA ILE A 64 -11.02 7.92 -2.39
C ILE A 64 -11.99 7.85 -3.57
N ASP A 65 -11.58 8.42 -4.70
CA ASP A 65 -12.19 8.13 -6.00
C ASP A 65 -11.39 7.01 -6.69
N PRO A 66 -12.02 5.86 -7.01
CA PRO A 66 -11.40 4.75 -7.73
C PRO A 66 -10.76 5.12 -9.07
N VAL A 67 -11.09 6.28 -9.64
CA VAL A 67 -10.48 6.76 -10.89
C VAL A 67 -9.18 7.54 -10.62
N ASP A 68 -9.11 8.29 -9.52
CA ASP A 68 -8.01 9.19 -9.20
C ASP A 68 -6.88 8.52 -8.39
N GLY A 69 -7.18 7.47 -7.62
CA GLY A 69 -6.20 6.83 -6.73
C GLY A 69 -6.75 5.61 -6.02
N GLY A 70 -5.88 4.76 -5.47
CA GLY A 70 -6.24 3.46 -4.88
C GLY A 70 -5.78 3.33 -3.43
N TYR A 71 -6.36 2.36 -2.74
CA TYR A 71 -5.93 2.05 -1.38
C TYR A 71 -4.55 1.38 -1.37
N THR A 72 -3.70 1.80 -0.44
CA THR A 72 -2.38 1.22 -0.28
C THR A 72 -2.44 -0.26 0.13
N PRO A 73 -1.58 -1.13 -0.46
CA PRO A 73 -1.47 -2.53 -0.05
C PRO A 73 -0.89 -2.74 1.34
N PHE A 74 -0.39 -1.68 1.99
CA PHE A 74 0.33 -1.76 3.25
C PHE A 74 -0.08 -0.64 4.20
N ALA A 75 -0.53 -0.99 5.40
CA ALA A 75 -1.02 -0.01 6.37
C ALA A 75 0.08 0.98 6.78
N SER A 76 -0.13 2.28 6.55
CA SER A 76 0.88 3.32 6.76
C SER A 76 1.43 3.36 8.19
N LYS A 77 0.59 3.08 9.19
CA LYS A 77 0.97 3.03 10.61
C LYS A 77 2.04 1.97 10.92
N HIS A 78 1.97 0.83 10.25
CA HIS A 78 2.85 -0.33 10.48
C HIS A 78 3.93 -0.49 9.40
N LEU A 79 3.91 0.38 8.39
CA LEU A 79 4.89 0.43 7.31
C LEU A 79 6.35 0.50 7.78
N PRO A 80 6.72 1.23 8.87
CA PRO A 80 8.10 1.24 9.36
C PRO A 80 8.64 -0.15 9.68
N THR A 81 7.81 -1.05 10.21
CA THR A 81 8.20 -2.44 10.48
C THR A 81 8.59 -3.17 9.19
N LEU A 82 7.75 -3.07 8.15
CA LEU A 82 8.01 -3.70 6.86
C LEU A 82 9.29 -3.15 6.22
N ILE A 83 9.49 -1.82 6.27
CA ILE A 83 10.68 -1.15 5.75
C ILE A 83 11.94 -1.66 6.47
N VAL A 84 11.93 -1.73 7.80
CA VAL A 84 13.09 -2.21 8.58
C VAL A 84 13.46 -3.64 8.20
N PHE A 85 12.48 -4.55 8.10
CA PHE A 85 12.76 -5.93 7.67
C PHE A 85 13.34 -5.98 6.26
N PHE A 86 12.81 -5.20 5.31
CA PHE A 86 13.38 -5.12 3.97
C PHE A 86 14.78 -4.53 3.94
N LEU A 87 15.05 -3.46 4.70
CA LEU A 87 16.38 -2.86 4.78
C LEU A 87 17.42 -3.85 5.32
N LEU A 88 17.08 -4.61 6.37
CA LEU A 88 17.96 -5.65 6.91
C LEU A 88 18.18 -6.77 5.88
N ALA A 89 17.12 -7.22 5.21
CA ALA A 89 17.17 -8.22 4.16
C ALA A 89 18.08 -7.81 2.98
N PHE A 90 17.86 -6.62 2.41
CA PHE A 90 18.69 -6.09 1.32
C PHE A 90 20.13 -5.83 1.78
N PHE A 91 20.33 -5.32 3.00
CA PHE A 91 21.66 -5.15 3.57
C PHE A 91 22.41 -6.48 3.66
N GLY A 92 21.76 -7.52 4.19
CA GLY A 92 22.30 -8.87 4.27
C GLY A 92 22.67 -9.42 2.90
N LEU A 93 21.75 -9.31 1.94
CA LEU A 93 21.94 -9.79 0.57
C LEU A 93 23.11 -9.07 -0.11
N PHE A 94 23.17 -7.75 -0.01
CA PHE A 94 24.24 -6.95 -0.61
C PHE A 94 25.61 -7.28 -0.02
N LYS A 95 25.72 -7.41 1.31
CA LYS A 95 26.97 -7.80 1.98
C LYS A 95 27.42 -9.20 1.58
N LEU A 96 26.51 -10.17 1.55
CA LEU A 96 26.80 -11.55 1.15
C LEU A 96 27.18 -11.63 -0.33
N TRP A 97 26.54 -10.85 -1.20
CA TRP A 97 26.85 -10.81 -2.62
C TRP A 97 28.25 -10.22 -2.90
N LEU A 98 28.64 -9.15 -2.21
CA LEU A 98 29.95 -8.50 -2.40
C LEU A 98 31.11 -9.29 -1.78
N LYS A 99 30.96 -9.70 -0.51
CA LYS A 99 32.07 -10.24 0.29
C LYS A 99 31.97 -11.74 0.51
N GLY A 100 30.79 -12.34 0.36
CA GLY A 100 30.55 -13.76 0.62
C GLY A 100 31.17 -14.20 1.94
N ARG A 101 32.11 -15.14 1.87
CA ARG A 101 32.80 -15.75 3.02
C ARG A 101 33.91 -14.89 3.63
N SER A 102 34.26 -13.75 3.03
CA SER A 102 35.25 -12.81 3.59
C SER A 102 34.67 -11.90 4.69
N LEU A 103 33.38 -12.06 5.02
CA LEU A 103 32.75 -11.36 6.13
C LEU A 103 33.21 -11.95 7.48
N PRO A 104 33.33 -11.12 8.53
CA PRO A 104 33.53 -11.61 9.90
C PRO A 104 32.43 -12.61 10.30
N PRO A 105 32.74 -13.68 11.06
CA PRO A 105 31.81 -14.79 11.30
C PRO A 105 30.44 -14.39 11.85
N LEU A 106 30.39 -13.44 12.79
CA LEU A 106 29.13 -12.96 13.38
C LEU A 106 28.31 -12.13 12.38
N LEU A 107 28.97 -11.29 11.59
CA LEU A 107 28.29 -10.49 10.57
C LEU A 107 27.76 -11.39 9.46
N PHE A 108 28.52 -12.42 9.09
CA PHE A 108 28.11 -13.42 8.10
C PHE A 108 26.84 -14.16 8.54
N SER A 109 26.79 -14.70 9.76
CA SER A 109 25.61 -15.42 10.25
C SER A 109 24.38 -14.51 10.33
N LEU A 110 24.55 -13.28 10.81
CA LEU A 110 23.49 -12.29 10.92
C LEU A 110 22.95 -11.87 9.54
N CYS A 111 23.83 -11.67 8.54
CA CYS A 111 23.39 -11.40 7.18
C CYS A 111 22.61 -12.58 6.57
N VAL A 112 23.00 -13.83 6.84
CA VAL A 112 22.27 -15.02 6.37
C VAL A 112 20.86 -15.04 6.98
N VAL A 113 20.73 -14.80 8.29
CA VAL A 113 19.43 -14.74 8.96
C VAL A 113 18.56 -13.61 8.39
N PHE A 114 19.11 -12.43 8.15
CA PHE A 114 18.39 -11.31 7.54
C PHE A 114 17.85 -11.65 6.15
N VAL A 115 18.67 -12.28 5.31
CA VAL A 115 18.25 -12.69 3.97
C VAL A 115 17.10 -13.69 4.04
N ILE A 116 17.20 -14.67 4.94
CA ILE A 116 16.17 -15.71 5.11
C ILE A 116 14.87 -15.14 5.65
N MET A 117 14.91 -14.19 6.59
CA MET A 117 13.70 -13.49 7.07
C MET A 117 12.99 -12.71 5.96
N GLY A 118 13.73 -12.14 5.01
CA GLY A 118 13.14 -11.41 3.89
C GLY A 118 12.35 -12.28 2.91
N ILE A 119 12.64 -13.59 2.81
CA ILE A 119 11.98 -14.51 1.87
C ILE A 119 10.47 -14.66 2.17
N PRO A 120 10.02 -15.07 3.38
CA PRO A 120 8.59 -15.19 3.68
C PRO A 120 7.88 -13.83 3.63
N ILE A 121 8.54 -12.73 4.00
CA ILE A 121 7.97 -11.38 3.89
C ILE A 121 7.75 -11.02 2.41
N SER A 122 8.71 -11.33 1.54
CA SER A 122 8.58 -11.11 0.09
C SER A 122 7.47 -11.96 -0.52
N LEU A 123 7.30 -13.20 -0.06
CA LEU A 123 6.16 -14.04 -0.45
C LEU A 123 4.83 -13.42 0.01
N ALA A 124 4.76 -12.94 1.25
CA ALA A 124 3.57 -12.28 1.77
C ALA A 124 3.22 -11.02 0.96
N VAL A 125 4.22 -10.24 0.52
CA VAL A 125 4.01 -9.12 -0.40
C VAL A 125 3.41 -9.59 -1.72
N ILE A 126 3.99 -10.61 -2.36
CA ILE A 126 3.49 -11.13 -3.64
C ILE A 126 2.03 -11.61 -3.50
N PHE A 127 1.70 -12.32 -2.42
CA PHE A 127 0.33 -12.77 -2.17
C PHE A 127 -0.63 -11.61 -1.86
N GLN A 128 -0.21 -10.63 -1.06
CA GLN A 128 -0.99 -9.44 -0.74
C GLN A 128 -1.37 -8.68 -2.00
N THR A 129 -0.41 -8.47 -2.90
CA THR A 129 -0.60 -7.68 -4.12
C THR A 129 -1.06 -8.51 -5.32
N GLY A 130 -1.22 -9.82 -5.17
CA GLY A 130 -1.62 -10.72 -6.25
C GLY A 130 -3.11 -10.65 -6.62
N HIS A 131 -3.94 -10.12 -5.72
CA HIS A 131 -5.35 -9.87 -5.99
C HIS A 131 -5.79 -8.55 -5.36
N ASN A 132 -6.56 -7.78 -6.12
CA ASN A 132 -7.22 -6.57 -5.66
C ASN A 132 -8.67 -6.57 -6.16
N THR A 133 -9.62 -6.31 -5.25
CA THR A 133 -11.06 -6.33 -5.55
C THR A 133 -11.50 -5.20 -6.49
N GLU A 134 -10.73 -4.12 -6.59
CA GLU A 134 -10.96 -3.01 -7.53
C GLU A 134 -10.45 -3.32 -8.96
N GLN A 135 -9.89 -4.53 -9.20
CA GLN A 135 -9.45 -5.02 -10.52
C GLN A 135 -8.54 -4.03 -11.28
N ARG A 136 -7.54 -3.48 -10.60
CA ARG A 136 -6.54 -2.62 -11.25
C ARG A 136 -5.44 -3.42 -11.92
N ASP A 137 -5.17 -3.07 -13.18
CA ASP A 137 -4.07 -3.64 -13.96
C ASP A 137 -2.70 -3.38 -13.31
N GLU A 138 -2.56 -2.35 -12.48
CA GLU A 138 -1.26 -1.92 -11.92
C GLU A 138 -0.73 -2.80 -10.77
N THR A 139 -1.51 -3.79 -10.33
CA THR A 139 -1.16 -4.71 -9.23
C THR A 139 0.14 -5.49 -9.48
N PHE A 140 0.50 -5.76 -10.75
CA PHE A 140 1.76 -6.46 -11.09
C PHE A 140 3.01 -5.67 -10.73
N LEU A 141 2.92 -4.33 -10.58
CA LEU A 141 4.08 -3.46 -10.33
C LEU A 141 4.79 -3.78 -9.01
N PHE A 142 4.03 -4.26 -8.02
CA PHE A 142 4.54 -4.63 -6.70
C PHE A 142 5.21 -6.00 -6.65
N ALA A 143 4.94 -6.89 -7.62
CA ALA A 143 5.43 -8.28 -7.56
C ALA A 143 6.87 -8.44 -8.04
N ALA A 144 7.36 -7.55 -8.91
CA ALA A 144 8.67 -7.69 -9.55
C ALA A 144 9.83 -7.66 -8.54
N LEU A 145 9.89 -6.65 -7.66
CA LEU A 145 10.96 -6.50 -6.67
C LEU A 145 11.06 -7.70 -5.70
N PRO A 146 10.00 -8.12 -5.01
CA PRO A 146 10.06 -9.28 -4.11
C PRO A 146 10.39 -10.57 -4.85
N PHE A 147 9.94 -10.73 -6.10
CA PHE A 147 10.31 -11.89 -6.92
C PHE A 147 11.82 -11.93 -7.19
N PHE A 148 12.40 -10.83 -7.69
CA PHE A 148 13.85 -10.74 -7.91
C PHE A 148 14.64 -10.90 -6.61
N TYR A 149 14.15 -10.37 -5.49
CA TYR A 149 14.74 -10.58 -4.18
C TYR A 149 14.77 -12.07 -3.79
N ILE A 150 13.68 -12.82 -3.98
CA ILE A 150 13.62 -14.25 -3.64
C ILE A 150 14.61 -15.04 -4.50
N VAL A 151 14.61 -14.83 -5.82
CA VAL A 151 15.49 -15.56 -6.76
C VAL A 151 16.97 -15.30 -6.43
N THR A 152 17.34 -14.05 -6.16
CA THR A 152 18.72 -13.69 -5.77
C THR A 152 19.10 -14.27 -4.43
N SER A 153 18.22 -14.17 -3.44
CA SER A 153 18.45 -14.70 -2.09
C SER A 153 18.72 -16.19 -2.14
N ILE A 154 17.87 -16.95 -2.85
CA ILE A 154 18.04 -18.39 -3.03
C ILE A 154 19.39 -18.69 -3.71
N THR A 155 19.73 -18.01 -4.79
CA THR A 155 20.98 -18.23 -5.54
C THR A 155 22.22 -17.97 -4.68
N VAL A 156 22.22 -16.86 -3.93
CA VAL A 156 23.33 -16.48 -3.04
C VAL A 156 23.44 -17.44 -1.86
N LEU A 157 22.33 -17.80 -1.23
CA LEU A 157 22.30 -18.75 -0.12
C LEU A 157 22.80 -20.13 -0.54
N PHE A 158 22.32 -20.68 -1.67
CA PHE A 158 22.82 -21.96 -2.18
C PHE A 158 24.33 -21.93 -2.41
N LYS A 159 24.83 -20.90 -3.11
CA LYS A 159 26.27 -20.75 -3.36
C LYS A 159 27.10 -20.72 -2.07
N ILE A 160 26.61 -20.01 -1.06
CA ILE A 160 27.30 -19.83 0.22
C ILE A 160 27.25 -21.10 1.07
N VAL A 161 26.07 -21.71 1.20
CA VAL A 161 25.87 -22.93 1.99
C VAL A 161 26.68 -24.07 1.40
N SER A 162 26.66 -24.26 0.08
CA SER A 162 27.49 -25.29 -0.57
C SER A 162 28.98 -25.05 -0.33
N ALA A 163 29.45 -23.79 -0.40
CA ALA A 163 30.86 -23.47 -0.15
C ALA A 163 31.27 -23.65 1.32
N GLU A 164 30.38 -23.36 2.28
CA GLU A 164 30.63 -23.60 3.70
C GLU A 164 30.58 -25.09 4.06
N ALA A 165 29.68 -25.87 3.46
CA ALA A 165 29.60 -27.32 3.69
C ALA A 165 30.92 -28.03 3.31
N VAL A 166 31.53 -27.67 2.16
CA VAL A 166 32.84 -28.19 1.72
C VAL A 166 33.98 -27.76 2.66
N ALA A 167 33.91 -26.55 3.21
CA ALA A 167 34.93 -26.09 4.15
C ALA A 167 34.77 -26.68 5.56
N ALA A 168 33.54 -27.01 5.97
CA ALA A 168 33.25 -27.64 7.24
C ALA A 168 33.67 -29.12 7.24
N SER A 169 33.54 -29.82 6.10
CA SER A 169 33.96 -31.22 5.96
C SER A 169 35.48 -31.42 6.01
N SER A 170 36.25 -30.41 5.63
CA SER A 170 37.72 -30.42 5.68
C SER A 170 38.30 -29.99 7.04
N LYS A 171 37.48 -29.47 7.97
CA LYS A 171 37.92 -29.01 9.29
C LYS A 171 37.72 -30.08 10.36
N THR A 172 38.76 -30.32 11.15
CA THR A 172 38.70 -31.15 12.36
C THR A 172 39.06 -30.30 13.58
N TYR A 173 38.23 -30.38 14.62
CA TYR A 173 38.45 -29.61 15.85
C TYR A 173 39.09 -30.50 16.92
N ARG A 174 40.10 -29.97 17.61
CA ARG A 174 40.75 -30.66 18.75
C ARG A 174 39.80 -30.89 19.91
N ASN A 175 38.86 -29.97 20.15
CA ASN A 175 37.84 -30.09 21.19
C ASN A 175 36.72 -31.04 20.73
N LYS A 176 36.45 -32.09 21.52
CA LYS A 176 35.44 -33.12 21.22
C LYS A 176 34.03 -32.54 21.02
N PHE A 177 33.63 -31.56 21.84
CA PHE A 177 32.31 -30.93 21.73
C PHE A 177 32.19 -30.09 20.47
N LEU A 178 33.20 -29.27 20.15
CA LEU A 178 33.21 -28.49 18.91
C LEU A 178 33.24 -29.39 17.67
N ASN A 179 33.96 -30.51 17.74
CA ASN A 179 34.00 -31.47 16.64
C ASN A 179 32.65 -32.18 16.46
N TYR A 180 31.94 -32.50 17.54
CA TYR A 180 30.57 -33.02 17.50
C TYR A 180 29.60 -32.01 16.86
N LEU A 181 29.67 -30.74 17.26
CA LEU A 181 28.86 -29.67 16.64
C LEU A 181 29.17 -29.51 15.17
N ASN A 182 30.45 -29.51 14.79
CA ASN A 182 30.87 -29.45 13.40
C ASN A 182 30.33 -30.65 12.62
N GLN A 183 30.46 -31.87 13.12
CA GLN A 183 29.94 -33.07 12.45
C GLN A 183 28.42 -33.03 12.25
N LYS A 184 27.67 -32.50 13.22
CA LYS A 184 26.23 -32.26 13.03
C LYS A 184 25.96 -31.20 11.97
N LEU A 185 26.65 -30.06 12.02
CA LEU A 185 26.48 -28.96 11.07
C LEU A 185 26.96 -29.30 9.65
N THR A 186 27.92 -30.21 9.48
CA THR A 186 28.40 -30.70 8.18
C THR A 186 27.35 -31.58 7.49
N LYS A 187 26.42 -32.19 8.24
CA LYS A 187 25.31 -32.94 7.64
C LYS A 187 24.27 -31.98 7.08
N THR A 188 24.26 -31.84 5.75
CA THR A 188 23.37 -30.97 4.96
C THR A 188 21.89 -31.12 5.34
N GLU A 189 21.46 -32.33 5.73
CA GLU A 189 20.07 -32.61 6.12
C GLU A 189 19.62 -31.87 7.39
N THR A 190 20.53 -31.58 8.33
CA THR A 190 20.18 -30.91 9.60
C THR A 190 20.42 -29.40 9.58
N GLN A 191 21.13 -28.88 8.58
CA GLN A 191 21.46 -27.46 8.46
C GLN A 191 20.24 -26.52 8.41
N PRO A 192 19.15 -26.82 7.66
CA PRO A 192 17.99 -25.94 7.60
C PRO A 192 17.32 -25.72 8.97
N LEU A 193 17.31 -26.74 9.83
CA LEU A 193 16.67 -26.69 11.14
C LEU A 193 17.42 -25.76 12.10
N TRP A 194 18.77 -25.80 12.08
CA TRP A 194 19.60 -24.90 12.89
C TRP A 194 19.51 -23.45 12.44
N ILE A 195 19.39 -23.22 11.13
CA ILE A 195 19.19 -21.89 10.56
C ILE A 195 17.84 -21.32 11.03
N PHE A 196 16.78 -22.14 11.03
CA PHE A 196 15.47 -21.74 11.55
C PHE A 196 15.51 -21.43 13.05
N LEU A 197 16.22 -22.23 13.84
CA LEU A 197 16.39 -21.98 15.28
C LEU A 197 17.06 -20.62 15.56
N MET A 198 18.05 -20.24 14.76
CA MET A 198 18.75 -18.95 14.88
C MET A 198 17.96 -17.75 14.35
N LEU A 199 16.94 -17.99 13.52
CA LEU A 199 16.06 -16.94 13.01
C LEU A 199 15.20 -16.34 14.13
N VAL A 200 14.66 -17.18 15.02
CA VAL A 200 13.75 -16.77 16.10
C VAL A 200 14.36 -15.69 17.02
N PRO A 201 15.54 -15.87 17.64
CA PRO A 201 16.09 -14.86 18.55
C PRO A 201 16.39 -13.54 17.83
N VAL A 202 16.88 -13.58 16.60
CA VAL A 202 17.15 -12.35 15.81
C VAL A 202 15.85 -11.63 15.50
N PHE A 203 14.81 -12.36 15.09
CA PHE A 203 13.48 -11.80 14.84
C PHE A 203 12.91 -11.12 16.10
N VAL A 204 12.99 -11.79 17.26
CA VAL A 204 12.53 -11.25 18.55
C VAL A 204 13.28 -9.96 18.91
N ILE A 205 14.60 -9.91 18.71
CA ILE A 205 15.40 -8.71 18.97
C ILE A 205 14.98 -7.56 18.05
N VAL A 206 14.80 -7.81 16.75
CA VAL A 206 14.34 -6.79 15.80
C VAL A 206 12.96 -6.26 16.18
N VAL A 207 12.02 -7.13 16.51
CA VAL A 207 10.69 -6.72 16.97
C VAL A 207 10.77 -5.94 18.29
N ALA A 208 11.59 -6.37 19.25
CA ALA A 208 11.79 -5.64 20.51
C ALA A 208 12.31 -4.21 20.27
N ILE A 209 13.29 -4.06 19.37
CA ILE A 209 13.79 -2.73 18.99
C ILE A 209 12.67 -1.89 18.37
N LEU A 210 11.89 -2.46 17.44
CA LEU A 210 10.75 -1.75 16.82
C LEU A 210 9.69 -1.34 17.85
N MET A 211 9.44 -2.17 18.87
CA MET A 211 8.53 -1.83 19.97
C MET A 211 9.03 -0.64 20.79
N LEU A 212 10.35 -0.53 21.02
CA LEU A 212 10.93 0.66 21.66
C LEU A 212 10.73 1.93 20.83
N PHE A 213 10.62 1.81 19.50
CA PHE A 213 10.27 2.90 18.58
C PHE A 213 8.75 3.07 18.38
N GLY A 214 7.91 2.42 19.20
CA GLY A 214 6.46 2.62 19.22
C GLY A 214 5.67 1.76 18.24
N GLN A 215 6.26 0.72 17.65
CA GLN A 215 5.52 -0.28 16.86
C GLN A 215 4.88 -1.34 17.76
N ASP A 216 3.73 -1.88 17.36
CA ASP A 216 3.10 -3.01 18.05
C ASP A 216 3.89 -4.31 17.83
N ALA A 217 3.81 -5.25 18.78
CA ALA A 217 4.45 -6.57 18.67
C ALA A 217 4.02 -7.36 17.42
N ASN A 218 2.80 -7.15 16.94
CA ASN A 218 2.23 -7.78 15.75
C ASN A 218 2.18 -6.85 14.52
N SER A 219 2.99 -5.79 14.49
CA SER A 219 3.01 -4.82 13.38
C SER A 219 3.28 -5.45 12.02
N ILE A 220 4.13 -6.49 11.96
CA ILE A 220 4.42 -7.19 10.71
C ILE A 220 3.19 -7.91 10.12
N THR A 221 2.22 -8.29 10.95
CA THR A 221 0.96 -8.87 10.47
C THR A 221 -0.02 -7.74 10.13
N LYS A 222 -0.13 -6.74 11.02
CA LYS A 222 -1.04 -5.61 10.85
C LYS A 222 -0.75 -4.79 9.60
N VAL A 223 0.52 -4.71 9.15
CA VAL A 223 0.85 -4.00 7.90
C VAL A 223 0.11 -4.58 6.69
N PHE A 224 -0.22 -5.87 6.68
CA PHE A 224 -0.98 -6.52 5.61
C PHE A 224 -2.48 -6.61 5.87
N THR A 225 -2.90 -6.61 7.14
CA THR A 225 -4.30 -6.84 7.51
C THR A 225 -5.09 -5.56 7.81
N GLU A 226 -4.43 -4.49 8.27
CA GLU A 226 -5.05 -3.17 8.48
C GLU A 226 -5.15 -2.36 7.17
N THR A 227 -5.47 -3.04 6.09
CA THR A 227 -5.70 -2.50 4.74
C THR A 227 -7.08 -2.91 4.26
N THR A 228 -7.44 -2.46 3.06
CA THR A 228 -8.72 -2.79 2.40
C THR A 228 -8.49 -3.16 0.93
N THR A 229 -9.41 -3.88 0.29
CA THR A 229 -9.36 -4.31 -1.14
C THR A 229 -8.27 -5.30 -1.57
N TRP A 230 -7.21 -5.49 -0.76
CA TRP A 230 -6.12 -6.44 -1.02
C TRP A 230 -6.33 -7.81 -0.36
N ASN A 231 -5.55 -8.82 -0.77
CA ASN A 231 -5.78 -10.23 -0.42
C ASN A 231 -5.88 -10.53 1.10
N PHE A 232 -4.99 -9.98 1.94
CA PHE A 232 -5.03 -10.18 3.39
C PHE A 232 -5.81 -9.10 4.15
N SER A 233 -6.46 -8.17 3.44
CA SER A 233 -7.17 -7.04 4.04
C SER A 233 -8.30 -7.49 4.96
N GLN A 234 -8.41 -6.85 6.12
CA GLN A 234 -9.47 -7.12 7.11
C GLN A 234 -10.29 -5.87 7.42
N LYS A 235 -9.95 -4.71 6.85
CA LYS A 235 -10.68 -3.45 7.08
C LYS A 235 -11.61 -3.14 5.92
N THR A 236 -12.77 -2.61 6.26
CA THR A 236 -13.69 -1.99 5.31
C THR A 236 -13.31 -0.53 5.12
N HIS A 237 -13.51 -0.02 3.91
CA HIS A 237 -13.26 1.38 3.57
C HIS A 237 -14.56 2.20 3.55
N PRO A 238 -14.51 3.53 3.74
CA PRO A 238 -15.67 4.38 3.51
C PRO A 238 -16.11 4.31 2.04
N PRO A 239 -17.37 4.63 1.72
CA PRO A 239 -17.86 4.61 0.34
C PRO A 239 -17.04 5.56 -0.55
N PHE A 240 -16.86 5.15 -1.80
CA PHE A 240 -16.10 5.92 -2.79
C PHE A 240 -16.69 7.32 -3.02
N LEU A 241 -15.81 8.26 -3.39
CA LEU A 241 -16.21 9.61 -3.79
C LEU A 241 -16.92 9.54 -5.16
N ASP A 242 -18.23 9.70 -5.15
CA ASP A 242 -19.02 9.72 -6.38
C ASP A 242 -18.88 11.08 -7.11
N HIS A 243 -18.03 11.15 -8.15
CA HIS A 243 -17.98 12.31 -9.06
C HIS A 243 -19.23 12.42 -9.98
N LYS A 244 -20.17 11.46 -9.91
CA LYS A 244 -21.49 11.53 -10.54
C LYS A 244 -22.61 11.88 -9.55
N GLY A 245 -22.25 12.35 -8.36
CA GLY A 245 -23.18 12.69 -7.28
C GLY A 245 -23.69 14.13 -7.26
N HIS A 246 -24.86 14.33 -6.67
CA HIS A 246 -25.39 15.65 -6.33
C HIS A 246 -24.44 16.41 -5.40
N TYR A 247 -24.32 17.73 -5.56
CA TYR A 247 -23.44 18.59 -4.75
C TYR A 247 -23.56 18.38 -3.24
N LEU A 248 -24.78 18.13 -2.75
CA LEU A 248 -25.06 17.87 -1.34
C LEU A 248 -24.51 16.53 -0.86
N CYS A 249 -24.42 15.53 -1.73
CA CYS A 249 -23.76 14.27 -1.43
C CYS A 249 -22.24 14.48 -1.29
N THR A 250 -21.61 15.25 -2.19
CA THR A 250 -20.19 15.62 -2.11
C THR A 250 -19.89 16.42 -0.83
N VAL A 251 -20.78 17.34 -0.45
CA VAL A 251 -20.64 18.11 0.79
C VAL A 251 -20.81 17.22 2.03
N ALA A 252 -21.77 16.29 2.01
CA ALA A 252 -22.02 15.36 3.12
C ALA A 252 -20.86 14.38 3.35
N VAL A 253 -20.13 14.01 2.29
CA VAL A 253 -19.00 13.06 2.36
C VAL A 253 -17.67 13.77 2.65
N CYS A 254 -17.34 14.84 1.92
CA CYS A 254 -16.01 15.47 1.99
C CYS A 254 -15.86 16.48 3.14
N GLY A 255 -16.96 16.94 3.76
CA GLY A 255 -16.90 17.87 4.88
C GLY A 255 -16.41 17.22 6.18
N THR A 256 -15.89 18.04 7.10
CA THR A 256 -15.44 17.52 8.41
C THR A 256 -16.65 17.02 9.22
N PRO A 257 -16.58 15.85 9.88
CA PRO A 257 -17.72 15.25 10.59
C PRO A 257 -18.41 16.18 11.60
N ASN A 258 -17.63 17.00 12.31
CA ASN A 258 -18.14 17.97 13.30
C ASN A 258 -19.04 19.06 12.68
N VAL A 259 -18.85 19.36 11.40
CA VAL A 259 -19.59 20.39 10.66
C VAL A 259 -20.76 19.78 9.92
N VAL A 260 -20.51 18.76 9.09
CA VAL A 260 -21.53 18.22 8.16
C VAL A 260 -22.43 17.15 8.75
N LYS A 261 -22.09 16.63 9.94
CA LYS A 261 -22.91 15.75 10.78
C LYS A 261 -23.57 14.61 9.98
N PRO A 262 -22.78 13.66 9.44
CA PRO A 262 -23.32 12.50 8.75
C PRO A 262 -24.22 11.67 9.69
N LEU A 263 -25.32 11.13 9.18
CA LEU A 263 -26.34 10.43 9.98
C LEU A 263 -26.29 8.92 9.77
N ARG A 264 -26.41 8.47 8.51
CA ARG A 264 -26.46 7.04 8.15
C ARG A 264 -25.98 6.83 6.72
N LEU A 265 -25.84 5.55 6.34
CA LEU A 265 -25.74 5.15 4.94
C LEU A 265 -27.14 5.07 4.33
N GLY A 266 -27.26 5.55 3.10
CA GLY A 266 -28.46 5.42 2.28
C GLY A 266 -28.14 4.81 0.91
N LYS A 267 -29.17 4.45 0.15
CA LYS A 267 -29.00 3.88 -1.19
C LYS A 267 -29.50 4.82 -2.28
N ARG A 268 -28.69 5.03 -3.30
CA ARG A 268 -29.05 5.82 -4.50
C ARG A 268 -28.57 5.09 -5.75
N HIS A 269 -29.50 4.78 -6.65
CA HIS A 269 -29.20 4.05 -7.90
C HIS A 269 -28.37 2.76 -7.68
N GLY A 270 -28.68 2.01 -6.61
CA GLY A 270 -27.97 0.77 -6.26
C GLY A 270 -26.63 0.95 -5.53
N HIS A 271 -26.16 2.18 -5.34
CA HIS A 271 -24.90 2.50 -4.67
C HIS A 271 -25.14 3.09 -3.28
N GLU A 272 -24.23 2.82 -2.34
CA GLU A 272 -24.29 3.36 -0.98
C GLU A 272 -23.74 4.78 -0.94
N ILE A 273 -24.47 5.67 -0.25
CA ILE A 273 -24.11 7.07 -0.07
C ILE A 273 -24.20 7.47 1.40
N ILE A 274 -23.33 8.38 1.86
CA ILE A 274 -23.45 8.98 3.20
C ILE A 274 -24.52 10.06 3.14
N VAL A 275 -25.51 9.96 4.03
CA VAL A 275 -26.58 10.96 4.12
C VAL A 275 -26.43 11.78 5.39
N ASN A 276 -26.66 13.08 5.26
CA ASN A 276 -26.80 14.01 6.38
C ASN A 276 -28.18 14.68 6.32
N ARG A 277 -28.57 15.36 7.41
CA ARG A 277 -29.91 15.98 7.49
C ARG A 277 -30.19 16.98 6.37
N GLN A 278 -29.18 17.76 5.99
CA GLN A 278 -29.29 18.77 4.93
C GLN A 278 -29.62 18.16 3.57
N LEU A 279 -28.97 17.04 3.22
CA LEU A 279 -29.27 16.29 1.99
C LEU A 279 -30.69 15.70 2.01
N LEU A 280 -31.11 15.11 3.13
CA LEU A 280 -32.45 14.52 3.27
C LEU A 280 -33.55 15.58 3.11
N ILE A 281 -33.38 16.75 3.74
CA ILE A 281 -34.32 17.88 3.65
C ILE A 281 -34.40 18.39 2.20
N ALA A 282 -33.25 18.58 1.54
CA ALA A 282 -33.23 19.07 0.17
C ALA A 282 -33.89 18.08 -0.81
N ASN A 283 -33.64 16.78 -0.67
CA ASN A 283 -34.23 15.76 -1.54
C ASN A 283 -35.74 15.60 -1.28
N ALA A 284 -36.18 15.66 -0.03
CA ALA A 284 -37.62 15.65 0.31
C ALA A 284 -38.36 16.88 -0.23
N PHE A 285 -37.69 18.04 -0.22
CA PHE A 285 -38.21 19.27 -0.82
C PHE A 285 -38.28 19.18 -2.36
N GLU A 286 -37.24 18.63 -3.00
CA GLU A 286 -37.24 18.39 -4.44
C GLU A 286 -38.40 17.45 -4.85
N GLU A 287 -38.61 16.35 -4.10
CA GLU A 287 -39.73 15.43 -4.29
C GLU A 287 -41.09 16.13 -4.13
N LEU A 288 -41.25 17.01 -3.12
CA LEU A 288 -42.47 17.79 -2.93
C LEU A 288 -42.77 18.72 -4.12
N ILE A 289 -41.75 19.41 -4.66
CA ILE A 289 -41.91 20.26 -5.85
C ILE A 289 -42.22 19.39 -7.06
N GLN A 290 -41.58 18.24 -7.22
CA GLN A 290 -41.82 17.33 -8.32
C GLN A 290 -43.27 16.83 -8.35
N GLU A 291 -43.82 16.46 -7.19
CA GLU A 291 -45.20 15.99 -7.03
C GLU A 291 -46.21 17.09 -7.33
N LYS A 292 -46.05 18.27 -6.73
CA LYS A 292 -47.07 19.31 -6.81
C LYS A 292 -46.90 20.19 -8.06
N TRP A 293 -45.67 20.53 -8.45
CA TRP A 293 -45.33 21.58 -9.43
C TRP A 293 -44.26 21.08 -10.43
N PRO A 294 -44.57 20.09 -11.29
CA PRO A 294 -43.57 19.40 -12.13
C PRO A 294 -42.85 20.33 -13.13
N LYS A 295 -43.54 21.35 -13.66
CA LYS A 295 -42.92 22.34 -14.55
C LYS A 295 -41.88 23.20 -13.82
N LEU A 296 -42.14 23.56 -12.57
CA LEU A 296 -41.18 24.30 -11.74
C LEU A 296 -39.99 23.42 -11.36
N HIS A 297 -40.23 22.15 -11.03
CA HIS A 297 -39.18 21.17 -10.78
C HIS A 297 -38.20 21.08 -11.96
N GLN A 298 -38.71 20.98 -13.20
CA GLN A 298 -37.85 20.93 -14.40
C GLN A 298 -36.98 22.18 -14.57
N ILE A 299 -37.51 23.37 -14.26
CA ILE A 299 -36.74 24.63 -14.33
C ILE A 299 -35.63 24.65 -13.28
N ILE A 300 -35.96 24.28 -12.03
CA ILE A 300 -34.98 24.21 -10.94
C ILE A 300 -33.90 23.17 -11.27
N ARG A 301 -34.31 22.03 -11.83
CA ARG A 301 -33.39 20.97 -12.25
C ARG A 301 -32.45 21.44 -13.37
N ALA A 302 -32.97 22.11 -14.39
CA ALA A 302 -32.17 22.66 -15.48
C ALA A 302 -31.17 23.72 -14.98
N PHE A 303 -31.58 24.57 -14.02
CA PHE A 303 -30.67 25.54 -13.39
C PHE A 303 -29.58 24.84 -12.57
N TYR A 304 -29.96 23.81 -11.81
CA TYR A 304 -29.04 23.00 -11.03
C TYR A 304 -28.02 22.27 -11.92
N ASP A 305 -28.45 21.62 -12.99
CA ASP A 305 -27.58 20.88 -13.90
C ASP A 305 -26.60 21.83 -14.62
N ARG A 306 -27.03 23.07 -14.90
CA ARG A 306 -26.20 24.10 -15.56
C ARG A 306 -25.18 24.75 -14.65
N TYR A 307 -25.51 25.00 -13.38
CA TYR A 307 -24.65 25.78 -12.47
C TYR A 307 -24.20 25.03 -11.22
N GLY A 308 -25.08 24.24 -10.61
CA GLY A 308 -24.80 23.49 -9.38
C GLY A 308 -23.90 22.27 -9.61
N TYR A 309 -24.13 21.51 -10.68
CA TYR A 309 -23.36 20.30 -10.98
C TYR A 309 -21.89 20.58 -11.39
N PRO A 310 -21.57 21.60 -12.20
CA PRO A 310 -20.17 21.97 -12.45
C PRO A 310 -19.45 22.52 -11.21
N LEU A 311 -20.19 23.16 -10.30
CA LEU A 311 -19.65 23.69 -9.05
C LEU A 311 -19.30 22.55 -8.08
N SER A 312 -20.12 21.50 -7.99
CA SER A 312 -19.85 20.35 -7.12
C SER A 312 -18.56 19.62 -7.48
N LYS A 313 -18.27 19.48 -8.78
CA LYS A 313 -17.02 18.87 -9.27
C LYS A 313 -15.75 19.65 -8.90
N LYS A 314 -15.88 20.92 -8.52
CA LYS A 314 -14.77 21.79 -8.12
C LYS A 314 -14.58 21.85 -6.60
N ILE A 315 -15.53 21.34 -5.82
CA ILE A 315 -15.51 21.40 -4.36
C ILE A 315 -15.16 20.01 -3.82
N ASN A 316 -13.87 19.67 -3.93
CA ASN A 316 -13.36 18.35 -3.55
C ASN A 316 -12.49 18.41 -2.29
N THR A 317 -12.48 19.56 -1.59
CA THR A 317 -11.68 19.78 -0.38
C THR A 317 -12.56 19.95 0.85
N ALA A 318 -12.09 19.45 2.00
CA ALA A 318 -12.83 19.57 3.26
C ALA A 318 -13.17 21.02 3.63
N LYS A 319 -12.28 21.97 3.34
CA LYS A 319 -12.52 23.41 3.55
C LYS A 319 -13.64 23.93 2.65
N GLY A 320 -13.62 23.56 1.36
CA GLY A 320 -14.65 23.94 0.39
C GLY A 320 -16.03 23.36 0.75
N SER A 321 -16.07 22.06 1.08
CA SER A 321 -17.32 21.39 1.49
C SER A 321 -17.89 21.97 2.78
N ASN A 322 -17.06 22.26 3.77
CA ASN A 322 -17.48 22.93 5.00
C ASN A 322 -18.03 24.35 4.76
N PHE A 323 -17.44 25.08 3.82
CA PHE A 323 -17.90 26.42 3.45
C PHE A 323 -19.27 26.35 2.77
N VAL A 324 -19.43 25.47 1.79
CA VAL A 324 -20.71 25.28 1.07
C VAL A 324 -21.80 24.77 2.01
N TYR A 325 -21.49 23.84 2.92
CA TYR A 325 -22.43 23.38 3.95
C TYR A 325 -23.01 24.53 4.77
N ARG A 326 -22.16 25.48 5.20
CA ARG A 326 -22.58 26.66 5.97
C ARG A 326 -23.42 27.64 5.14
N ILE A 327 -23.03 27.89 3.89
CA ILE A 327 -23.81 28.72 2.96
C ILE A 327 -25.19 28.12 2.70
N MET A 328 -25.30 26.79 2.69
CA MET A 328 -26.55 26.07 2.47
C MET A 328 -27.48 26.05 3.68
N LYS A 329 -27.03 26.40 4.90
CA LYS A 329 -27.89 26.34 6.11
C LYS A 329 -29.13 27.25 6.04
N PRO A 330 -29.06 28.52 5.61
CA PRO A 330 -30.26 29.34 5.43
C PRO A 330 -31.26 28.68 4.46
N LEU A 331 -30.77 28.11 3.37
CA LEU A 331 -31.60 27.47 2.36
C LEU A 331 -32.24 26.17 2.86
N GLU A 332 -31.50 25.38 3.66
CA GLU A 332 -32.02 24.21 4.37
C GLU A 332 -33.21 24.58 5.26
N TYR A 333 -33.12 25.67 6.03
CA TYR A 333 -34.25 26.13 6.85
C TYR A 333 -35.44 26.56 6.00
N THR A 334 -35.22 27.21 4.85
CA THR A 334 -36.30 27.53 3.91
C THR A 334 -36.99 26.27 3.40
N PHE A 335 -36.23 25.27 2.97
CA PHE A 335 -36.78 23.99 2.52
C PHE A 335 -37.57 23.28 3.62
N LEU A 336 -37.03 23.30 4.85
CA LEU A 336 -37.68 22.72 6.01
C LEU A 336 -39.01 23.43 6.33
N ILE A 337 -39.03 24.76 6.33
CA ILE A 337 -40.27 25.54 6.54
C ILE A 337 -41.31 25.17 5.49
N VAL A 338 -40.93 25.10 4.21
CA VAL A 338 -41.88 24.73 3.14
C VAL A 338 -42.41 23.32 3.35
N LEU A 339 -41.54 22.35 3.68
CA LEU A 339 -41.98 20.97 3.99
C LEU A 339 -42.98 20.95 5.14
N TYR A 340 -42.72 21.69 6.23
CA TYR A 340 -43.62 21.74 7.39
C TYR A 340 -44.95 22.44 7.11
N LEU A 341 -45.00 23.38 6.16
CA LEU A 341 -46.24 24.04 5.75
C LEU A 341 -47.05 23.22 4.74
N CYS A 342 -46.38 22.37 3.95
CA CYS A 342 -46.98 21.74 2.77
C CYS A 342 -47.15 20.21 2.88
N CYS A 343 -46.59 19.56 3.89
CA CYS A 343 -46.67 18.11 4.12
C CYS A 343 -47.36 17.81 5.46
N ILE A 344 -48.24 16.80 5.49
CA ILE A 344 -48.92 16.34 6.71
C ILE A 344 -47.90 15.70 7.69
N LYS A 345 -46.92 14.97 7.15
CA LYS A 345 -45.89 14.27 7.92
C LYS A 345 -44.48 14.58 7.38
N PRO A 346 -43.96 15.79 7.63
CA PRO A 346 -42.71 16.25 7.03
C PRO A 346 -41.51 15.39 7.45
N GLU A 347 -41.40 15.03 8.72
CA GLU A 347 -40.25 14.26 9.24
C GLU A 347 -40.23 12.80 8.74
N GLU A 348 -41.40 12.14 8.59
CA GLU A 348 -41.46 10.83 7.95
C GLU A 348 -41.01 10.89 6.47
N LYS A 349 -41.39 11.95 5.74
CA LYS A 349 -40.97 12.16 4.35
C LYS A 349 -39.46 12.42 4.23
N ILE A 350 -38.88 13.17 5.16
CA ILE A 350 -37.43 13.41 5.23
C ILE A 350 -36.68 12.11 5.56
N ALA A 351 -37.15 11.35 6.55
CA ALA A 351 -36.51 10.12 7.00
C ALA A 351 -36.51 9.02 5.93
N LYS A 352 -37.55 8.97 5.08
CA LYS A 352 -37.71 8.01 3.99
C LYS A 352 -36.65 8.18 2.88
N GLN A 353 -36.07 9.37 2.71
CA GLN A 353 -35.12 9.61 1.62
C GLN A 353 -33.89 8.70 1.73
N TYR A 354 -33.53 8.06 0.62
CA TYR A 354 -32.40 7.14 0.51
C TYR A 354 -32.41 5.97 1.53
N THR A 355 -33.59 5.59 2.03
CA THR A 355 -33.80 4.31 2.72
C THR A 355 -33.88 3.21 1.66
#